data_AF-A0A9X1JZS3-F1
#
_entry.id   AF-A0A9X1JZS3-F1
#
_cell.length_a   1.000
_cell.length_b   1.000
_cell.length_c   1.000
_cell.angle_alpha   90.00
_cell.angle_beta   90.00
_cell.angle_gamma   90.00
#
_symmetry.space_group_name_H-M   'P 1'
#
loop_
_entity.id
_entity.type
_entity.pdbx_description
1 polymer ?
#
loop_
_entity_poly.entity_id
_entity_poly.type
_entity_poly.pdbx_seq_one_letter_code
_entity_poly.pdbx_strand_id
1 'polypeptide(L)'
;MNKFFIFLLFPLGLFAQNTFERAESYFKKEEFGKAKPLFIQHLKGNPNDLKTIEYLGDIAGYAKDWDTAIEYYETLLESDDSNANFHFKYGGALGMKALEISRIRALGYVGDIRDHFETAAKLDPNHIEVRWALVEYYIQLPGIIGGSEKKAITYANELSKISPVDGYLANGYIAEYSERPDDAEKFYKKAIEVGGSPHTYEKLTNLYESNNQPKEAIETASKSLRIHQRNQLNYQIGKIAAQYNLDAELGINCLHAYIKNHSAKDGVPKDWAYYRLAQIYKNLGQKNTALQWIDKAISVRPSFEEAQKEKKLIEAL
;
A
#
# COMPACT_ATOMS: atom_id res chain seq x y z
N MET A 1 51.98 -32.04 -40.50
CA MET A 1 50.95 -32.59 -39.61
C MET A 1 50.55 -31.54 -38.60
N ASN A 2 49.25 -31.22 -38.61
CA ASN A 2 48.41 -30.61 -37.58
C ASN A 2 48.86 -29.29 -36.90
N LYS A 3 48.31 -28.17 -37.39
CA LYS A 3 48.15 -26.94 -36.60
C LYS A 3 46.95 -27.12 -35.66
N PHE A 4 47.20 -27.13 -34.35
CA PHE A 4 46.17 -27.08 -33.32
C PHE A 4 45.75 -25.62 -33.09
N PHE A 5 44.48 -25.29 -33.32
CA PHE A 5 43.88 -24.03 -32.89
C PHE A 5 43.27 -24.24 -31.49
N ILE A 6 43.79 -23.53 -30.48
CA ILE A 6 43.19 -23.47 -29.13
C ILE A 6 42.19 -22.31 -29.15
N PHE A 7 40.90 -22.62 -29.06
CA PHE A 7 39.87 -21.62 -28.80
C PHE A 7 39.86 -21.29 -27.29
N LEU A 8 40.24 -20.05 -26.96
CA LEU A 8 40.07 -19.47 -25.63
C LEU A 8 38.58 -19.15 -25.44
N LEU A 9 37.83 -20.03 -24.76
CA LEU A 9 36.49 -19.74 -24.26
C LEU A 9 36.59 -18.68 -23.15
N PHE A 10 36.26 -17.44 -23.49
CA PHE A 10 36.14 -16.34 -22.53
C PHE A 10 34.97 -16.60 -21.56
N PRO A 11 35.10 -16.35 -20.24
CA PRO A 11 34.06 -16.69 -19.27
C PRO A 11 32.94 -15.64 -19.29
N LEU A 12 32.04 -15.72 -20.27
CA LEU A 12 30.86 -14.86 -20.35
C LEU A 12 29.89 -15.07 -19.16
N GLY A 13 29.95 -16.23 -18.49
CA GLY A 13 29.08 -16.57 -17.35
C GLY A 13 29.34 -15.76 -16.07
N LEU A 14 30.59 -15.35 -15.78
CA LEU A 14 30.91 -14.66 -14.53
C LEU A 14 30.41 -13.20 -14.49
N PHE A 15 30.27 -12.55 -15.66
CA PHE A 15 29.79 -11.17 -15.75
C PHE A 15 28.24 -11.07 -15.69
N ALA A 16 27.54 -12.07 -16.23
CA ALA A 16 26.07 -12.10 -16.25
C ALA A 16 25.48 -12.28 -14.84
N GLN A 17 26.08 -13.17 -14.03
CA GLN A 17 25.67 -13.40 -12.65
C GLN A 17 25.83 -12.15 -11.77
N ASN A 18 26.97 -11.45 -11.93
CA ASN A 18 27.23 -10.19 -11.22
C ASN A 18 26.23 -9.08 -11.62
N THR A 19 25.77 -9.05 -12.87
CA THR A 19 24.80 -8.04 -13.33
C THR A 19 23.42 -8.26 -12.70
N PHE A 20 22.96 -9.51 -12.65
CA PHE A 20 21.67 -9.87 -12.02
C PHE A 20 21.66 -9.56 -10.53
N GLU A 21 22.66 -10.01 -9.78
CA GLU A 21 22.74 -9.81 -8.32
C GLU A 21 22.76 -8.32 -7.95
N ARG A 22 23.44 -7.50 -8.76
CA ARG A 22 23.43 -6.03 -8.60
C ARG A 22 22.05 -5.44 -8.90
N ALA A 23 21.38 -5.90 -9.95
CA ALA A 23 20.01 -5.46 -10.28
C ALA A 23 19.03 -5.80 -9.15
N GLU A 24 19.10 -7.04 -8.63
CA GLU A 24 18.28 -7.52 -7.51
C GLU A 24 18.56 -6.71 -6.24
N SER A 25 19.82 -6.36 -5.97
CA SER A 25 20.19 -5.50 -4.84
C SER A 25 19.56 -4.11 -4.92
N TYR A 26 19.56 -3.49 -6.12
CA TYR A 26 18.89 -2.20 -6.32
C TYR A 26 17.37 -2.33 -6.21
N PHE A 27 16.78 -3.40 -6.76
CA PHE A 27 15.35 -3.66 -6.65
C PHE A 27 14.90 -3.80 -5.19
N LYS A 28 15.64 -4.57 -4.38
CA LYS A 28 15.37 -4.73 -2.93
C LYS A 28 15.47 -3.43 -2.13
N LYS A 29 16.15 -2.41 -2.66
CA LYS A 29 16.25 -1.06 -2.10
C LYS A 29 15.24 -0.08 -2.72
N GLU A 30 14.33 -0.58 -3.56
CA GLU A 30 13.37 0.22 -4.33
C GLU A 30 14.03 1.25 -5.27
N GLU A 31 15.32 1.06 -5.59
CA GLU A 31 16.07 1.89 -6.51
C GLU A 31 15.80 1.45 -7.97
N PHE A 32 14.53 1.42 -8.38
CA PHE A 32 14.07 0.84 -9.64
C PHE A 32 14.72 1.47 -10.88
N GLY A 33 15.01 2.78 -10.82
CA GLY A 33 15.73 3.48 -11.89
C GLY A 33 17.14 2.95 -12.16
N LYS A 34 17.79 2.33 -11.16
CA LYS A 34 19.08 1.66 -11.31
C LYS A 34 18.93 0.16 -11.62
N ALA A 35 17.90 -0.49 -11.07
CA ALA A 35 17.64 -1.91 -11.29
C ALA A 35 17.23 -2.21 -12.74
N LYS A 36 16.26 -1.47 -13.29
CA LYS A 36 15.69 -1.69 -14.63
C LYS A 36 16.73 -1.83 -15.75
N PRO A 37 17.69 -0.90 -15.94
CA PRO A 37 18.67 -1.03 -17.02
C PRO A 37 19.58 -2.26 -16.88
N LEU A 38 19.89 -2.69 -15.65
CA LEU A 38 20.70 -3.87 -15.40
C LEU A 38 19.92 -5.16 -15.70
N PHE A 39 18.64 -5.22 -15.34
CA PHE A 39 17.76 -6.34 -15.73
C PHE A 39 17.59 -6.43 -17.25
N ILE A 40 17.36 -5.32 -17.95
CA ILE A 40 17.30 -5.30 -19.42
C ILE A 40 18.63 -5.79 -20.02
N GLN A 41 19.77 -5.38 -19.47
CA GLN A 41 21.08 -5.85 -19.92
C GLN A 41 21.23 -7.36 -19.69
N HIS A 42 20.80 -7.88 -18.53
CA HIS A 42 20.86 -9.31 -18.23
C HIS A 42 19.98 -10.12 -19.18
N LEU A 43 18.77 -9.66 -19.47
CA LEU A 43 17.82 -10.34 -20.35
C LEU A 43 18.32 -10.45 -21.79
N LYS A 44 19.10 -9.48 -22.29
CA LYS A 44 19.74 -9.58 -23.62
C LYS A 44 20.66 -10.80 -23.75
N GLY A 45 21.33 -11.19 -22.67
CA GLY A 45 22.19 -12.38 -22.63
C GLY A 45 21.44 -13.66 -22.24
N ASN A 46 20.27 -13.54 -21.60
CA ASN A 46 19.48 -14.65 -21.08
C ASN A 46 17.98 -14.41 -21.38
N PRO A 47 17.53 -14.52 -22.65
CA PRO A 47 16.19 -14.05 -23.05
C PRO A 47 15.01 -14.72 -22.35
N ASN A 48 15.21 -15.93 -21.81
CA ASN A 48 14.17 -16.72 -21.15
C ASN A 48 14.36 -16.77 -19.62
N ASP A 49 15.15 -15.86 -19.04
CA ASP A 49 15.28 -15.80 -17.57
C ASP A 49 13.99 -15.23 -16.95
N LEU A 50 13.08 -16.14 -16.57
CA LEU A 50 11.75 -15.81 -16.04
C LEU A 50 11.81 -14.87 -14.83
N LYS A 51 12.84 -15.02 -13.98
CA LYS A 51 13.01 -14.16 -12.81
C LYS A 51 13.32 -12.72 -13.19
N THR A 52 14.15 -12.49 -14.21
CA THR A 52 14.41 -11.15 -14.75
C THR A 52 13.16 -10.56 -15.42
N ILE A 53 12.39 -11.37 -16.17
CA ILE A 53 11.11 -10.97 -16.77
C ILE A 53 10.14 -10.53 -15.67
N GLU A 54 10.02 -11.34 -14.61
CA GLU A 54 9.19 -11.03 -13.44
C GLU A 54 9.61 -9.72 -12.76
N TYR A 55 10.90 -9.49 -12.53
CA TYR A 55 11.38 -8.22 -11.97
C TYR A 55 11.07 -7.01 -12.87
N LEU A 56 11.14 -7.16 -14.19
CA LEU A 56 10.80 -6.09 -15.11
C LEU A 56 9.31 -5.79 -15.12
N GLY A 57 8.46 -6.82 -15.04
CA GLY A 57 7.02 -6.68 -14.81
C GLY A 57 6.71 -5.97 -13.49
N ASP A 58 7.36 -6.38 -12.39
CA ASP A 58 7.19 -5.76 -11.08
C ASP A 58 7.60 -4.28 -11.11
N ILE A 59 8.73 -3.95 -11.72
CA ILE A 59 9.18 -2.56 -11.89
C ILE A 59 8.16 -1.74 -12.70
N ALA A 60 7.59 -2.32 -13.77
CA ALA A 60 6.55 -1.65 -14.55
C ALA A 60 5.29 -1.43 -13.70
N GLY A 61 4.87 -2.42 -12.91
CA GLY A 61 3.77 -2.29 -11.95
C GLY A 61 4.00 -1.20 -10.90
N TYR A 62 5.20 -1.12 -10.31
CA TYR A 62 5.56 -0.03 -9.40
C TYR A 62 5.53 1.36 -10.07
N ALA A 63 5.87 1.42 -11.36
CA ALA A 63 5.78 2.64 -12.16
C ALA A 63 4.34 2.94 -12.64
N LYS A 64 3.36 2.07 -12.35
CA LYS A 64 1.99 2.09 -12.89
C LYS A 64 1.93 2.03 -14.41
N ASP A 65 2.96 1.49 -15.03
CA ASP A 65 3.02 1.19 -16.46
C ASP A 65 2.36 -0.18 -16.67
N TRP A 66 1.03 -0.21 -16.51
CA TRP A 66 0.27 -1.47 -16.47
C TRP A 66 0.29 -2.22 -17.79
N ASP A 67 0.34 -1.51 -18.92
CA ASP A 67 0.46 -2.13 -20.24
C ASP A 67 1.76 -2.92 -20.34
N THR A 68 2.90 -2.33 -19.98
CA THR A 68 4.20 -3.02 -19.97
C THR A 68 4.24 -4.16 -18.93
N ALA A 69 3.61 -3.99 -17.77
CA ALA A 69 3.55 -5.04 -16.75
C ALA A 69 2.77 -6.26 -17.25
N ILE A 70 1.64 -6.04 -17.93
CA ILE A 70 0.81 -7.08 -18.54
C ILE A 70 1.62 -7.87 -19.58
N GLU A 71 2.37 -7.20 -20.47
CA GLU A 71 3.21 -7.87 -21.48
C GLU A 71 4.25 -8.82 -20.84
N TYR A 72 4.95 -8.36 -19.78
CA TYR A 72 5.91 -9.21 -19.08
C TYR A 72 5.23 -10.39 -18.38
N TYR A 73 4.10 -10.17 -17.71
CA TYR A 73 3.39 -11.24 -17.01
C TYR A 73 2.69 -12.23 -17.96
N GLU A 74 2.25 -11.78 -19.14
CA GLU A 74 1.76 -12.65 -20.20
C GLU A 74 2.87 -13.60 -20.67
N THR A 75 4.09 -13.07 -20.87
CA THR A 75 5.26 -13.90 -21.21
C THR A 75 5.55 -14.96 -20.14
N LEU A 76 5.36 -14.63 -18.86
CA LEU A 76 5.53 -15.60 -17.77
C LEU A 76 4.48 -16.71 -17.83
N LEU A 77 3.21 -16.36 -18.10
CA LEU A 77 2.12 -17.33 -18.25
C LEU A 77 2.29 -18.22 -19.47
N GLU A 78 2.77 -17.69 -20.59
CA GLU A 78 3.10 -18.50 -21.77
C GLU A 78 4.21 -19.52 -21.47
N SER A 79 5.13 -19.19 -20.54
CA SER A 79 6.20 -20.10 -20.13
C SER A 79 5.77 -21.13 -19.08
N ASP A 80 4.89 -20.78 -18.15
CA ASP A 80 4.43 -21.65 -17.07
C ASP A 80 3.05 -21.21 -16.54
N ASP A 81 1.99 -21.76 -17.15
CA ASP A 81 0.60 -21.54 -16.73
C ASP A 81 0.21 -22.32 -15.46
N SER A 82 1.13 -23.13 -14.92
CA SER A 82 0.92 -23.86 -13.66
C SER A 82 1.41 -23.08 -12.43
N ASN A 83 1.99 -21.89 -12.65
CA ASN A 83 2.50 -21.03 -11.59
C ASN A 83 1.41 -20.08 -11.05
N ALA A 84 0.99 -20.29 -9.79
CA ALA A 84 -0.02 -19.48 -9.13
C ALA A 84 0.33 -17.98 -9.10
N ASN A 85 1.60 -17.64 -8.86
CA ASN A 85 2.05 -16.25 -8.74
C ASN A 85 2.04 -15.52 -10.08
N PHE A 86 2.25 -16.21 -11.21
CA PHE A 86 2.12 -15.60 -12.54
C PHE A 86 0.67 -15.23 -12.85
N HIS A 87 -0.27 -16.13 -12.54
CA HIS A 87 -1.70 -15.82 -12.61
C HIS A 87 -2.09 -14.65 -11.70
N PHE A 88 -1.59 -14.64 -10.46
CA PHE A 88 -1.83 -13.55 -9.51
C PHE A 88 -1.33 -12.20 -10.05
N LYS A 89 -0.09 -12.14 -10.52
CA LYS A 89 0.53 -10.90 -11.04
C LYS A 89 -0.17 -10.39 -12.30
N TYR A 90 -0.49 -11.28 -13.23
CA TYR A 90 -1.22 -10.93 -14.44
C TYR A 90 -2.63 -10.42 -14.13
N GLY A 91 -3.42 -11.17 -13.35
CA GLY A 91 -4.76 -10.75 -12.91
C GLY A 91 -4.74 -9.42 -12.12
N GLY A 92 -3.72 -9.24 -11.28
CA GLY A 92 -3.47 -8.00 -10.55
C GLY A 92 -3.21 -6.81 -11.48
N ALA A 93 -2.34 -6.96 -12.47
CA ALA A 93 -2.06 -5.91 -13.44
C ALA A 93 -3.28 -5.54 -14.30
N LEU A 94 -4.07 -6.54 -14.73
CA LEU A 94 -5.35 -6.30 -15.40
C LEU A 94 -6.32 -5.51 -14.52
N GLY A 95 -6.42 -5.87 -13.23
CA GLY A 95 -7.24 -5.17 -12.25
C GLY A 95 -6.83 -3.70 -12.07
N MET A 96 -5.52 -3.46 -11.91
CA MET A 96 -5.00 -2.10 -11.76
C MET A 96 -5.23 -1.25 -13.02
N LYS A 97 -5.02 -1.82 -14.22
CA LYS A 97 -5.36 -1.16 -15.49
C LYS A 97 -6.85 -0.84 -15.59
N ALA A 98 -7.72 -1.76 -15.16
CA ALA A 98 -9.17 -1.57 -15.19
C ALA A 98 -9.63 -0.39 -14.32
N LEU A 99 -8.93 -0.10 -13.21
CA LEU A 99 -9.21 1.05 -12.34
C LEU A 99 -8.85 2.41 -12.97
N GLU A 100 -7.94 2.44 -13.95
CA GLU A 100 -7.46 3.69 -14.60
C GLU A 100 -8.23 4.04 -15.89
N ILE A 101 -9.03 3.12 -16.40
CA ILE A 101 -9.83 3.33 -17.61
C ILE A 101 -11.30 3.61 -17.30
N SER A 102 -12.05 4.05 -18.31
CA SER A 102 -13.49 4.28 -18.19
C SER A 102 -14.22 2.99 -17.78
N ARG A 103 -15.17 3.10 -16.84
CA ARG A 103 -15.95 1.96 -16.29
C ARG A 103 -16.50 1.01 -17.36
N ILE A 104 -16.99 1.52 -18.49
CA ILE A 104 -17.53 0.69 -19.59
C ILE A 104 -16.46 -0.23 -20.19
N ARG A 105 -15.23 0.28 -20.37
CA ARG A 105 -14.10 -0.52 -20.87
C ARG A 105 -13.60 -1.49 -19.81
N ALA A 106 -13.59 -1.07 -18.53
CA ALA A 106 -13.19 -1.92 -17.41
C ALA A 106 -14.03 -3.20 -17.31
N LEU A 107 -15.32 -3.16 -17.69
CA LEU A 107 -16.19 -4.35 -17.71
C LEU A 107 -15.63 -5.51 -18.55
N GLY A 108 -14.86 -5.21 -19.60
CA GLY A 108 -14.22 -6.24 -20.44
C GLY A 108 -13.15 -7.05 -19.71
N TYR A 109 -12.56 -6.52 -18.64
CA TYR A 109 -11.49 -7.18 -17.88
C TYR A 109 -12.00 -8.01 -16.71
N VAL A 110 -13.26 -7.81 -16.29
CA VAL A 110 -13.82 -8.38 -15.04
C VAL A 110 -13.74 -9.92 -15.05
N GLY A 111 -14.06 -10.54 -16.18
CA GLY A 111 -13.97 -11.99 -16.34
C GLY A 111 -12.54 -12.52 -16.20
N ASP A 112 -11.61 -11.94 -16.97
CA ASP A 112 -10.21 -12.36 -16.98
C ASP A 112 -9.56 -12.20 -15.60
N ILE A 113 -9.79 -11.07 -14.93
CA ILE A 113 -9.28 -10.82 -13.57
C ILE A 113 -9.72 -11.93 -12.61
N ARG A 114 -11.02 -12.27 -12.62
CA ARG A 114 -11.58 -13.35 -11.78
C ARG A 114 -10.92 -14.68 -12.12
N ASP A 115 -10.87 -15.02 -13.40
CA ASP A 115 -10.44 -16.35 -13.83
C ASP A 115 -8.96 -16.57 -13.49
N HIS A 116 -8.11 -15.54 -13.62
CA HIS A 116 -6.71 -15.60 -13.19
C HIS A 116 -6.58 -15.72 -11.67
N PHE A 117 -7.31 -14.94 -10.87
CA PHE A 117 -7.25 -15.08 -9.41
C PHE A 117 -7.78 -16.43 -8.91
N GLU A 118 -8.90 -16.93 -9.46
CA GLU A 118 -9.42 -18.25 -9.10
C GLU A 118 -8.48 -19.39 -9.51
N THR A 119 -7.80 -19.24 -10.65
CA THR A 119 -6.76 -20.19 -11.10
C THR A 119 -5.57 -20.16 -10.15
N ALA A 120 -5.08 -18.98 -9.78
CA ALA A 120 -4.01 -18.84 -8.80
C ALA A 120 -4.37 -19.48 -7.45
N ALA A 121 -5.61 -19.28 -6.97
CA ALA A 121 -6.08 -19.85 -5.70
C ALA A 121 -6.17 -21.38 -5.72
N LYS A 122 -6.48 -21.95 -6.89
CA LYS A 122 -6.53 -23.40 -7.12
C LYS A 122 -5.12 -24.01 -7.21
N LEU A 123 -4.19 -23.32 -7.88
CA LEU A 123 -2.81 -23.76 -8.03
C LEU A 123 -2.04 -23.70 -6.70
N ASP A 124 -2.28 -22.65 -5.91
CA ASP A 124 -1.72 -22.52 -4.56
C ASP A 124 -2.80 -22.27 -3.48
N PRO A 125 -3.22 -23.34 -2.79
CA PRO A 125 -4.16 -23.26 -1.68
C PRO A 125 -3.68 -22.48 -0.45
N ASN A 126 -2.42 -22.04 -0.39
CA ASN A 126 -1.87 -21.26 0.72
C ASN A 126 -1.48 -19.82 0.33
N HIS A 127 -1.71 -19.41 -0.92
CA HIS A 127 -1.42 -18.04 -1.38
C HIS A 127 -2.34 -17.03 -0.67
N ILE A 128 -1.77 -16.17 0.16
CA ILE A 128 -2.50 -15.20 0.99
C ILE A 128 -3.04 -14.06 0.12
N GLU A 129 -2.18 -13.49 -0.72
CA GLU A 129 -2.45 -12.32 -1.55
C GLU A 129 -3.57 -12.57 -2.57
N VAL A 130 -3.61 -13.77 -3.17
CA VAL A 130 -4.69 -14.16 -4.08
C VAL A 130 -6.04 -14.18 -3.37
N ARG A 131 -6.09 -14.69 -2.13
CA ARG A 131 -7.36 -14.73 -1.38
C ARG A 131 -7.80 -13.34 -0.98
N TRP A 132 -6.88 -12.47 -0.62
CA TRP A 132 -7.16 -11.05 -0.43
C TRP A 132 -7.72 -10.41 -1.71
N ALA A 133 -7.08 -10.64 -2.85
CA ALA A 133 -7.55 -10.15 -4.14
C ALA A 133 -8.98 -10.66 -4.47
N LEU A 134 -9.29 -11.92 -4.16
CA LEU A 134 -10.63 -12.48 -4.34
C LEU A 134 -11.64 -11.91 -3.35
N VAL A 135 -11.27 -11.66 -2.08
CA VAL A 135 -12.10 -10.96 -1.11
C VAL A 135 -12.48 -9.57 -1.66
N GLU A 136 -11.49 -8.80 -2.08
CA GLU A 136 -11.69 -7.45 -2.63
C GLU A 136 -12.53 -7.48 -3.91
N TYR A 137 -12.19 -8.34 -4.87
CA TYR A 137 -12.92 -8.50 -6.12
C TYR A 137 -14.41 -8.78 -5.85
N TYR A 138 -14.71 -9.74 -4.98
CA TYR A 138 -16.07 -10.16 -4.73
C TYR A 138 -16.87 -9.17 -3.89
N ILE A 139 -16.25 -8.42 -2.98
CA ILE A 139 -16.98 -7.45 -2.17
C ILE A 139 -17.17 -6.11 -2.90
N GLN A 140 -16.18 -5.67 -3.67
CA GLN A 140 -16.21 -4.36 -4.32
C GLN A 140 -17.09 -4.32 -5.57
N LEU A 141 -17.20 -5.42 -6.31
CA LEU A 141 -18.03 -5.44 -7.51
C LEU A 141 -19.53 -5.47 -7.18
N PRO A 142 -20.37 -4.76 -7.95
CA PRO A 142 -21.82 -4.96 -7.90
C PRO A 142 -22.20 -6.40 -8.21
N GLY A 143 -23.21 -6.93 -7.51
CA GLY A 143 -23.68 -8.31 -7.68
C GLY A 143 -24.09 -8.66 -9.12
N ILE A 144 -24.67 -7.69 -9.85
CA ILE A 144 -25.08 -7.86 -11.25
C ILE A 144 -23.92 -8.15 -12.22
N ILE A 145 -22.68 -7.78 -11.85
CA ILE A 145 -21.49 -7.98 -12.69
C ILE A 145 -20.47 -8.93 -12.04
N GLY A 146 -20.89 -9.72 -11.04
CA GLY A 146 -20.08 -10.81 -10.49
C GLY A 146 -19.65 -10.64 -9.03
N GLY A 147 -20.03 -9.54 -8.37
CA GLY A 147 -19.83 -9.38 -6.92
C GLY A 147 -20.62 -10.41 -6.11
N SER A 148 -20.09 -10.80 -4.95
CA SER A 148 -20.74 -11.71 -4.02
C SER A 148 -20.10 -11.69 -2.63
N GLU A 149 -20.78 -11.07 -1.66
CA GLU A 149 -20.33 -11.07 -0.25
C GLU A 149 -20.13 -12.50 0.28
N LYS A 150 -21.01 -13.45 -0.10
CA LYS A 150 -20.87 -14.87 0.28
C LYS A 150 -19.55 -15.47 -0.20
N LYS A 151 -19.12 -15.15 -1.42
CA LYS A 151 -17.83 -15.62 -1.95
C LYS A 151 -16.66 -14.91 -1.25
N ALA A 152 -16.77 -13.60 -1.01
CA ALA A 152 -15.76 -12.87 -0.24
C ALA A 152 -15.55 -13.50 1.15
N ILE A 153 -16.63 -13.79 1.88
CA ILE A 153 -16.57 -14.48 3.18
C ILE A 153 -15.94 -15.88 3.06
N THR A 154 -16.18 -16.58 1.95
CA THR A 154 -15.57 -17.89 1.69
C THR A 154 -14.04 -17.77 1.64
N TYR A 155 -13.51 -16.82 0.87
CA TYR A 155 -12.07 -16.59 0.79
C TYR A 155 -11.47 -16.01 2.07
N ALA A 156 -12.21 -15.17 2.81
CA ALA A 156 -11.79 -14.70 4.14
C ALA A 156 -11.70 -15.85 5.17
N ASN A 157 -12.57 -16.86 5.06
CA ASN A 157 -12.51 -18.07 5.88
C ASN A 157 -11.35 -18.99 5.46
N GLU A 158 -10.99 -19.02 4.17
CA GLU A 158 -9.74 -19.68 3.75
C GLU A 158 -8.51 -18.95 4.28
N LEU A 159 -8.48 -17.61 4.19
CA LEU A 159 -7.43 -16.79 4.80
C LEU A 159 -7.29 -17.09 6.29
N SER A 160 -8.39 -17.18 7.03
CA SER A 160 -8.38 -17.52 8.46
C SER A 160 -7.65 -18.82 8.78
N LYS A 161 -7.62 -19.80 7.85
CA LYS A 161 -6.92 -21.08 8.04
C LYS A 161 -5.41 -20.96 7.77
N ILE A 162 -5.00 -20.05 6.89
CA ILE A 162 -3.62 -19.84 6.47
C ILE A 162 -2.93 -18.85 7.42
N SER A 163 -3.59 -17.71 7.64
CA SER A 163 -3.16 -16.61 8.48
C SER A 163 -4.38 -16.06 9.24
N PRO A 164 -4.53 -16.41 10.53
CA PRO A 164 -5.66 -15.94 11.34
C PRO A 164 -5.79 -14.41 11.38
N VAL A 165 -4.66 -13.68 11.39
CA VAL A 165 -4.69 -12.20 11.36
C VAL A 165 -5.28 -11.68 10.06
N ASP A 166 -4.88 -12.24 8.90
CA ASP A 166 -5.44 -11.87 7.60
C ASP A 166 -6.92 -12.26 7.49
N GLY A 167 -7.31 -13.41 8.04
CA GLY A 167 -8.70 -13.81 8.10
C GLY A 167 -9.58 -12.82 8.87
N TYR A 168 -9.12 -12.34 10.03
CA TYR A 168 -9.83 -11.31 10.78
C TYR A 168 -9.84 -9.96 10.06
N LEU A 169 -8.71 -9.55 9.48
CA LEU A 169 -8.66 -8.32 8.69
C LEU A 169 -9.61 -8.37 7.48
N ALA A 170 -9.67 -9.49 6.76
CA ALA A 170 -10.52 -9.66 5.59
C ALA A 170 -12.02 -9.64 5.97
N ASN A 171 -12.40 -10.29 7.06
CA ASN A 171 -13.77 -10.23 7.56
C ASN A 171 -14.14 -8.82 8.06
N GLY A 172 -13.20 -8.11 8.71
CA GLY A 172 -13.39 -6.72 9.09
C GLY A 172 -13.60 -5.81 7.89
N TYR A 173 -12.80 -6.00 6.82
CA TYR A 173 -12.92 -5.29 5.57
C TYR A 173 -14.26 -5.55 4.86
N ILE A 174 -14.71 -6.81 4.82
CA ILE A 174 -16.03 -7.17 4.27
C ILE A 174 -17.14 -6.47 5.05
N ALA A 175 -17.08 -6.50 6.39
CA ALA A 175 -18.07 -5.84 7.22
C ALA A 175 -18.09 -4.32 7.03
N GLU A 176 -16.93 -3.68 6.90
CA GLU A 176 -16.79 -2.26 6.63
C GLU A 176 -17.44 -1.88 5.28
N TYR A 177 -17.14 -2.63 4.21
CA TYR A 177 -17.71 -2.39 2.89
C TYR A 177 -19.23 -2.63 2.84
N SER A 178 -19.73 -3.58 3.62
CA SER A 178 -21.16 -3.85 3.77
C SER A 178 -21.86 -2.94 4.81
N GLU A 179 -21.23 -1.83 5.22
CA GLU A 179 -21.78 -0.83 6.16
C GLU A 179 -22.18 -1.43 7.53
N ARG A 180 -21.41 -2.41 8.02
CA ARG A 180 -21.58 -3.05 9.35
C ARG A 180 -20.40 -2.71 10.27
N PRO A 181 -20.30 -1.47 10.78
CA PRO A 181 -19.15 -1.01 11.57
C PRO A 181 -18.96 -1.79 12.88
N ASP A 182 -20.03 -2.18 13.55
CA ASP A 182 -19.95 -2.96 14.80
C ASP A 182 -19.30 -4.34 14.58
N ASP A 183 -19.54 -4.96 13.43
CA ASP A 183 -18.93 -6.25 13.07
C ASP A 183 -17.48 -6.06 12.63
N ALA A 184 -17.21 -5.01 11.84
CA ALA A 184 -15.85 -4.64 11.47
C ALA A 184 -14.97 -4.39 12.69
N GLU A 185 -15.50 -3.68 13.69
CA GLU A 185 -14.81 -3.41 14.95
C GLU A 185 -14.45 -4.70 15.69
N LYS A 186 -15.38 -5.65 15.81
CA LYS A 186 -15.12 -6.95 16.46
C LYS A 186 -13.98 -7.69 15.76
N PHE A 187 -14.00 -7.72 14.43
CA PHE A 187 -12.99 -8.40 13.63
C PHE A 187 -11.63 -7.72 13.73
N TYR A 188 -11.55 -6.39 13.60
CA TYR A 188 -10.28 -5.66 13.74
C TYR A 188 -9.70 -5.73 15.16
N LYS A 189 -10.54 -5.74 16.20
CA LYS A 189 -10.09 -6.03 17.57
C LYS A 189 -9.47 -7.42 17.69
N LYS A 190 -10.05 -8.44 17.04
CA LYS A 190 -9.46 -9.79 16.97
C LYS A 190 -8.15 -9.83 16.17
N ALA A 191 -8.05 -9.09 15.07
CA ALA A 191 -6.80 -8.94 14.33
C ALA A 191 -5.69 -8.32 15.19
N ILE A 192 -6.01 -7.32 16.03
CA ILE A 192 -5.08 -6.75 17.00
C ILE A 192 -4.68 -7.78 18.07
N GLU A 193 -5.63 -8.54 18.60
CA GLU A 193 -5.36 -9.56 19.62
C GLU A 193 -4.38 -10.64 19.12
N VAL A 194 -4.54 -11.07 17.86
CA VAL A 194 -3.74 -12.17 17.30
C VAL A 194 -2.44 -11.71 16.65
N GLY A 195 -2.45 -10.59 15.92
CA GLY A 195 -1.29 -10.10 15.17
C GLY A 195 -0.64 -8.87 15.79
N GLY A 196 -1.45 -7.94 16.33
CA GLY A 196 -0.97 -6.75 17.03
C GLY A 196 0.02 -5.88 16.26
N SER A 197 -0.05 -5.86 14.93
CA SER A 197 0.86 -5.07 14.08
C SER A 197 0.37 -3.63 13.93
N PRO A 198 1.23 -2.68 13.53
CA PRO A 198 0.80 -1.31 13.25
C PRO A 198 -0.39 -1.22 12.28
N HIS A 199 -0.46 -2.15 11.32
CA HIS A 199 -1.53 -2.21 10.33
C HIS A 199 -2.87 -2.64 10.93
N THR A 200 -2.89 -3.57 11.90
CA THR A 200 -4.15 -3.97 12.54
C THR A 200 -4.74 -2.85 13.39
N TYR A 201 -3.88 -2.08 14.08
CA TYR A 201 -4.30 -0.85 14.76
C TYR A 201 -4.78 0.22 13.78
N GLU A 202 -4.09 0.41 12.66
CA GLU A 202 -4.46 1.38 11.64
C GLU A 202 -5.87 1.11 11.09
N LYS A 203 -6.21 -0.15 10.78
CA LYS A 203 -7.55 -0.52 10.32
C LYS A 203 -8.63 -0.16 11.33
N LEU A 204 -8.41 -0.46 12.60
CA LEU A 204 -9.38 -0.11 13.66
C LEU A 204 -9.46 1.41 13.89
N THR A 205 -8.34 2.13 13.88
CA THR A 205 -8.33 3.60 13.99
C THR A 205 -9.11 4.23 12.83
N ASN A 206 -8.88 3.78 11.59
CA ASN A 206 -9.57 4.31 10.41
C ASN A 206 -11.07 4.04 10.47
N LEU A 207 -11.48 2.85 10.93
CA LEU A 207 -12.90 2.53 11.15
C LEU A 207 -13.54 3.51 12.14
N TYR A 208 -12.86 3.83 13.25
CA TYR A 208 -13.37 4.81 14.20
C TYR A 208 -13.40 6.23 13.62
N GLU A 209 -12.40 6.65 12.84
CA GLU A 209 -12.43 7.94 12.13
C GLU A 209 -13.61 8.02 11.16
N SER A 210 -13.87 6.98 10.36
CA SER A 210 -14.96 6.96 9.36
C SER A 210 -16.34 6.92 9.99
N ASN A 211 -16.48 6.36 11.20
CA ASN A 211 -17.72 6.31 11.96
C ASN A 211 -17.88 7.47 12.97
N ASN A 212 -17.05 8.52 12.84
CA ASN A 212 -17.13 9.72 13.68
C ASN A 212 -16.94 9.42 15.20
N GLN A 213 -16.04 8.49 15.51
CA GLN A 213 -15.64 8.06 16.85
C GLN A 213 -14.18 8.49 17.15
N PRO A 214 -13.87 9.80 17.19
CA PRO A 214 -12.49 10.28 17.24
C PRO A 214 -11.76 9.97 18.56
N LYS A 215 -12.48 9.77 19.67
CA LYS A 215 -11.88 9.41 20.96
C LYS A 215 -11.30 8.01 20.93
N GLU A 216 -12.07 7.06 20.41
CA GLU A 216 -11.69 5.67 20.22
C GLU A 216 -10.55 5.57 19.18
N ALA A 217 -10.60 6.39 18.12
CA ALA A 217 -9.52 6.51 17.14
C ALA A 217 -8.20 6.95 17.79
N ILE A 218 -8.20 8.04 18.59
CA ILE A 218 -7.02 8.54 19.31
C ILE A 218 -6.52 7.49 20.31
N GLU A 219 -7.41 6.84 21.06
CA GLU A 219 -7.01 5.82 22.05
C GLU A 219 -6.30 4.65 21.36
N THR A 220 -6.86 4.18 20.24
CA THR A 220 -6.32 3.08 19.45
C THR A 220 -4.98 3.44 18.82
N ALA A 221 -4.86 4.63 18.21
CA ALA A 221 -3.61 5.12 17.65
C ALA A 221 -2.53 5.31 18.75
N SER A 222 -2.93 5.79 19.92
CA SER A 222 -2.05 5.96 21.08
C SER A 222 -1.56 4.63 21.64
N LYS A 223 -2.40 3.59 21.65
CA LYS A 223 -1.98 2.21 21.98
C LYS A 223 -0.91 1.71 20.99
N SER A 224 -1.17 1.87 19.69
CA SER A 224 -0.22 1.53 18.63
C SER A 224 1.11 2.28 18.78
N LEU A 225 1.07 3.58 19.07
CA LEU A 225 2.27 4.41 19.26
C LEU A 225 3.14 3.90 20.43
N ARG A 226 2.52 3.53 21.55
CA ARG A 226 3.26 3.00 22.71
C ARG A 226 3.98 1.68 22.41
N ILE A 227 3.36 0.82 21.61
CA ILE A 227 3.89 -0.52 21.29
C ILE A 227 4.96 -0.43 20.20
N HIS A 228 4.68 0.31 19.12
CA HIS A 228 5.50 0.26 17.91
C HIS A 228 6.43 1.45 17.71
N GLN A 229 6.20 2.55 18.44
CA GLN A 229 7.04 3.75 18.44
C GLN A 229 7.30 4.31 17.02
N ARG A 230 6.36 4.10 16.09
CA ARG A 230 6.45 4.61 14.72
C ARG A 230 6.08 6.08 14.70
N ASN A 231 6.98 6.91 14.17
CA ASN A 231 6.81 8.35 14.19
C ASN A 231 5.54 8.80 13.43
N GLN A 232 5.18 8.15 12.33
CA GLN A 232 3.91 8.39 11.60
C GLN A 232 2.65 8.43 12.48
N LEU A 233 2.60 7.64 13.56
CA LEU A 233 1.44 7.59 14.46
C LEU A 233 1.27 8.89 15.25
N ASN A 234 2.36 9.61 15.52
CA ASN A 234 2.30 10.94 16.12
C ASN A 234 1.54 11.93 15.22
N TYR A 235 1.77 11.87 13.90
CA TYR A 235 1.02 12.71 12.96
C TYR A 235 -0.46 12.33 12.95
N GLN A 236 -0.79 11.03 12.94
CA GLN A 236 -2.17 10.58 12.94
C GLN A 236 -2.94 11.08 14.18
N ILE A 237 -2.38 10.92 15.38
CA ILE A 237 -3.00 11.43 16.63
C ILE A 237 -3.18 12.95 16.56
N GLY A 238 -2.15 13.68 16.13
CA GLY A 238 -2.21 15.13 15.96
C GLY A 238 -3.24 15.61 14.95
N LYS A 239 -3.40 14.88 13.84
CA LYS A 239 -4.40 15.12 12.79
C LYS A 239 -5.81 14.99 13.38
N ILE A 240 -6.09 13.89 14.09
CA ILE A 240 -7.42 13.66 14.71
C ILE A 240 -7.70 14.74 15.76
N ALA A 241 -6.74 15.04 16.64
CA ALA A 241 -6.87 16.09 17.65
C ALA A 241 -7.21 17.46 17.04
N ALA A 242 -6.53 17.83 15.95
CA ALA A 242 -6.78 19.08 15.22
C ALA A 242 -8.16 19.12 14.56
N GLN A 243 -8.56 18.04 13.88
CA GLN A 243 -9.80 17.99 13.11
C GLN A 243 -11.06 17.97 13.99
N TYR A 244 -11.01 17.27 15.12
CA TYR A 244 -12.15 17.09 16.00
C TYR A 244 -12.12 18.00 17.25
N ASN A 245 -11.09 18.83 17.39
CA ASN A 245 -10.87 19.68 18.56
C ASN A 245 -10.89 18.89 19.88
N LEU A 246 -10.11 17.81 19.94
CA LEU A 246 -10.02 16.89 21.07
C LEU A 246 -8.58 16.75 21.53
N ASP A 247 -8.38 16.56 22.84
CA ASP A 247 -7.08 16.26 23.46
C ASP A 247 -5.94 17.16 22.94
N ALA A 248 -6.18 18.47 22.91
CA ALA A 248 -5.30 19.44 22.26
C ALA A 248 -3.83 19.34 22.72
N GLU A 249 -3.59 19.13 24.02
CA GLU A 249 -2.24 18.94 24.56
C GLU A 249 -1.57 17.69 24.01
N LEU A 250 -2.27 16.56 23.96
CA LEU A 250 -1.77 15.33 23.36
C LEU A 250 -1.45 15.55 21.88
N GLY A 251 -2.37 16.17 21.14
CA GLY A 251 -2.17 16.50 19.73
C GLY A 251 -0.93 17.37 19.49
N ILE A 252 -0.74 18.42 20.29
CA ILE A 252 0.43 19.30 20.23
C ILE A 252 1.72 18.50 20.52
N ASN A 253 1.74 17.72 21.59
CA ASN A 253 2.90 16.93 21.98
C ASN A 253 3.29 15.90 20.91
N CYS A 254 2.30 15.20 20.34
CA CYS A 254 2.52 14.28 19.24
C CYS A 254 3.04 15.00 17.99
N LEU A 255 2.44 16.10 17.55
CA LEU A 255 2.91 16.84 16.37
C LEU A 255 4.33 17.38 16.56
N HIS A 256 4.69 17.84 17.77
CA HIS A 256 6.07 18.21 18.08
C HIS A 256 7.04 17.03 17.99
N ALA A 257 6.68 15.87 18.54
CA ALA A 257 7.48 14.65 18.41
C ALA A 257 7.64 14.24 16.95
N TYR A 258 6.57 14.35 16.16
CA TYR A 258 6.56 14.09 14.73
C TYR A 258 7.57 14.95 13.98
N ILE A 259 7.52 16.28 14.19
CA ILE A 259 8.41 17.25 13.56
C ILE A 259 9.87 17.01 13.94
N LYS A 260 10.12 16.70 15.22
CA LYS A 260 11.47 16.47 15.77
C LYS A 260 12.13 15.23 15.16
N ASN A 261 11.37 14.15 15.00
CA ASN A 261 11.89 12.84 14.58
C ASN A 261 11.58 12.51 13.10
N HIS A 262 11.11 13.48 12.33
CA HIS A 262 10.69 13.29 10.95
C HIS A 262 11.79 12.74 10.05
N SER A 263 11.41 11.78 9.20
CA SER A 263 12.24 11.22 8.14
C SER A 263 11.43 11.00 6.87
N ALA A 264 12.10 10.70 5.75
CA ALA A 264 11.44 10.36 4.49
C ALA A 264 10.47 9.17 4.61
N LYS A 265 10.68 8.26 5.58
CA LYS A 265 9.83 7.08 5.82
C LYS A 265 8.44 7.43 6.36
N ASP A 266 8.25 8.63 6.90
CA ASP A 266 7.00 9.02 7.54
C ASP A 266 5.89 9.37 6.53
N GLY A 267 6.22 9.51 5.25
CA GLY A 267 5.27 9.72 4.14
C GLY A 267 4.58 11.09 4.10
N VAL A 268 4.36 11.71 5.25
CA VAL A 268 3.74 13.03 5.38
C VAL A 268 4.84 14.11 5.53
N PRO A 269 4.82 15.20 4.77
CA PRO A 269 5.79 16.28 4.96
C PRO A 269 5.51 17.13 6.23
N LYS A 270 6.55 17.80 6.75
CA LYS A 270 6.47 18.58 8.01
C LYS A 270 5.47 19.75 7.97
N ASP A 271 5.23 20.31 6.80
CA ASP A 271 4.30 21.43 6.62
C ASP A 271 2.86 21.06 7.00
N TRP A 272 2.43 19.82 6.76
CA TRP A 272 1.15 19.30 7.25
C TRP A 272 1.10 19.27 8.78
N ALA A 273 2.19 18.91 9.45
CA ALA A 273 2.23 18.94 10.91
C ALA A 273 2.18 20.38 11.46
N TYR A 274 2.86 21.33 10.81
CA TYR A 274 2.75 22.76 11.13
C TYR A 274 1.32 23.26 10.93
N TYR A 275 0.68 22.86 9.84
CA TYR A 275 -0.73 23.14 9.57
C TYR A 275 -1.65 22.62 10.68
N ARG A 276 -1.49 21.35 11.11
CA ARG A 276 -2.31 20.80 12.21
C ARG A 276 -2.06 21.51 13.55
N LEU A 277 -0.82 21.90 13.86
CA LEU A 277 -0.53 22.71 15.05
C LEU A 277 -1.27 24.04 15.00
N ALA A 278 -1.25 24.73 13.86
CA ALA A 278 -2.00 25.97 13.68
C ALA A 278 -3.51 25.78 13.92
N GLN A 279 -4.10 24.70 13.40
CA GLN A 279 -5.51 24.36 13.65
C GLN A 279 -5.81 24.17 15.15
N ILE A 280 -4.96 23.42 15.87
CA ILE A 280 -5.15 23.21 17.32
C ILE A 280 -5.05 24.54 18.07
N TYR A 281 -4.00 25.34 17.81
CA TYR A 281 -3.83 26.63 18.49
C TYR A 281 -4.95 27.63 18.15
N LYS A 282 -5.48 27.60 16.93
CA LYS A 282 -6.66 28.35 16.53
C LYS A 282 -7.87 27.96 17.38
N ASN A 283 -8.14 26.66 17.51
CA ASN A 283 -9.26 26.15 18.30
C ASN A 283 -9.13 26.47 19.80
N LEU A 284 -7.89 26.60 20.30
CA LEU A 284 -7.59 27.07 21.66
C LEU A 284 -7.70 28.61 21.83
N GLY A 285 -8.04 29.36 20.79
CA GLY A 285 -8.09 30.82 20.81
C GLY A 285 -6.71 31.50 20.83
N GLN A 286 -5.63 30.75 20.64
CA GLN A 286 -4.25 31.26 20.67
C GLN A 286 -3.83 31.78 19.29
N LYS A 287 -4.47 32.88 18.85
CA LYS A 287 -4.30 33.47 17.51
C LYS A 287 -2.84 33.68 17.10
N ASN A 288 -2.03 34.32 17.95
CA ASN A 288 -0.63 34.61 17.61
C ASN A 288 0.20 33.33 17.42
N THR A 289 0.01 32.33 18.28
CA THR A 289 0.69 31.04 18.16
C THR A 289 0.23 30.29 16.90
N ALA A 290 -1.08 30.33 16.60
CA ALA A 290 -1.63 29.74 15.39
C ALA A 290 -1.04 30.39 14.12
N LEU A 291 -0.90 31.73 14.09
CA LEU A 291 -0.24 32.45 12.99
C LEU A 291 1.23 32.03 12.81
N GLN A 292 1.99 31.89 13.91
CA GLN A 292 3.37 31.43 13.83
C GLN A 292 3.50 30.03 13.20
N TRP A 293 2.58 29.12 13.50
CA TRP A 293 2.59 27.77 12.92
C TRP A 293 2.11 27.74 11.48
N ILE A 294 1.07 28.49 11.14
CA ILE A 294 0.56 28.51 9.76
C ILE A 294 1.57 29.16 8.81
N ASP A 295 2.29 30.19 9.27
CA ASP A 295 3.35 30.83 8.50
C ASP A 295 4.54 29.90 8.27
N LYS A 296 4.85 28.99 9.21
CA LYS A 296 5.83 27.91 8.99
C LYS A 296 5.38 26.92 7.93
N ALA A 297 4.09 26.55 7.91
CA ALA A 297 3.56 25.67 6.87
C ALA A 297 3.69 26.31 5.47
N ILE A 298 3.29 27.59 5.36
CA ILE A 298 3.31 28.34 4.10
C ILE A 298 4.75 28.65 3.66
N SER A 299 5.68 28.91 4.57
CA SER A 299 7.09 29.16 4.18
C SER A 299 7.77 27.91 3.61
N VAL A 300 7.43 26.73 4.11
CA VAL A 300 7.92 25.45 3.56
C VAL A 300 7.28 25.15 2.21
N ARG A 301 5.97 25.37 2.07
CA ARG A 301 5.24 25.18 0.81
C ARG A 301 4.33 26.37 0.54
N PRO A 302 4.80 27.39 -0.20
CA PRO A 302 4.00 28.57 -0.51
C PRO A 302 2.71 28.27 -1.27
N SER A 303 2.67 27.18 -2.03
CA SER A 303 1.50 26.71 -2.78
C SER A 303 0.51 25.87 -1.95
N PHE A 304 0.65 25.82 -0.61
CA PHE A 304 -0.20 25.01 0.25
C PHE A 304 -1.57 25.68 0.49
N GLU A 305 -2.54 25.42 -0.39
CA GLU A 305 -3.84 26.08 -0.41
C GLU A 305 -4.63 25.98 0.91
N GLU A 306 -4.65 24.79 1.53
CA GLU A 306 -5.34 24.56 2.79
C GLU A 306 -4.75 25.44 3.90
N ALA A 307 -3.42 25.56 3.95
CA ALA A 307 -2.75 26.42 4.91
C ALA A 307 -3.04 27.91 4.66
N GLN A 308 -3.10 28.34 3.40
CA GLN A 308 -3.49 29.72 3.06
C GLN A 308 -4.93 30.05 3.46
N LYS A 309 -5.87 29.11 3.24
CA LYS A 309 -7.28 29.27 3.67
C LYS A 309 -7.38 29.34 5.19
N GLU A 310 -6.70 28.44 5.88
CA GLU A 310 -6.67 28.39 7.34
C GLU A 310 -6.05 29.66 7.95
N LYS A 311 -5.00 30.22 7.33
CA LYS A 311 -4.42 31.51 7.77
C LYS A 311 -5.46 32.62 7.78
N LYS A 312 -6.28 32.74 6.73
CA LYS A 312 -7.37 33.73 6.68
C LYS A 312 -8.40 33.52 7.80
N LEU A 313 -8.70 32.26 8.14
CA LEU A 313 -9.58 31.95 9.27
C LEU A 313 -8.97 32.36 10.61
N ILE A 314 -7.66 32.13 10.79
CA ILE A 314 -6.94 32.55 12.01
C ILE A 314 -6.88 34.08 12.12
N GLU A 315 -6.64 34.78 11.03
CA GLU A 315 -6.60 36.25 10.98
C GLU A 315 -7.96 36.88 11.34
N ALA A 316 -9.06 36.18 11.08
CA ALA A 316 -10.42 36.63 11.36
C ALA A 316 -10.92 36.35 12.79
N LEU A 317 -10.19 35.57 13.61
CA LEU A 317 -10.48 35.38 15.04
C LEU A 317 -10.33 36.68 15.84
#